data_AF-A0A2E5IBL2-F1
#
_entry.id   AF-A0A2E5IBL2-F1
#
_cell.length_a   1.000
_cell.length_b   1.000
_cell.length_c   1.000
_cell.angle_alpha   90.00
_cell.angle_beta   90.00
_cell.angle_gamma   90.00
#
_symmetry.space_group_name_H-M   'P 1'
#
loop_
_entity.id
_entity.type
_entity.pdbx_description
1 polymer ?
#
loop_
_entity_poly.entity_id
_entity_poly.type
_entity_poly.pdbx_seq_one_letter_code
_entity_poly.pdbx_strand_id
1 'polypeptide(L)'
;MSRTNARRAILLTALMLFVPIAQADLSEWRGPDAVRPSDGGSDFTALRIPTNATVLDSWMEISNEEVAQSSENLLSWYQDSPHNNGAFLSGITVNSDGQMLLEDDFTVSQIEDFDGGNYTIEMPNGYYHSPGILAVYSIQYISSSPSCNNQDSAKLSHGHDIDGDGNLDSDEIESSDEYCPSTGLPDSITSLNISNPGSGYGNGNLSATGGGGSGFTGTYLSGRGIGSATLISGGSGYQSGTVFNVECGRDCPGTGANLTVTSVDSSGAITGISLTSHGFNYTTEHTLSLANTGATGRQVDIALTLNSTGPIVIATIETLGSGYTSTPTIVPSGTGSGAVITPGLGGFFNWLIEDRPDTADSATCGEGGHMIDIGQDLNNDGALSPTEIQQTTPLCHNPDIEYWSSVLPETMNGTVYLDERTLPHGVVPASAVEGKVIAGTMPGNPVPAGVDTSLYLPPLDVPVSDLQVGYTLSFDHWYHVDTTSAGDGDGAWLEYRMMNGTWGPWSYIEPSGGYPSTLSSDGPSVPGQPTGNLPVFASPTHSGWTSENIDLTTLSGIDEADKIQFRFRLWTHPSSQNLRPGWFLDNISYQ
;
A
#
# COMPACT_ATOMS: atom_id res chain seq x y z
N MET A 1 -24.66 89.04 54.57
CA MET A 1 -24.32 87.64 54.92
C MET A 1 -23.41 87.64 56.13
N SER A 2 -23.95 87.25 57.29
CA SER A 2 -23.35 87.48 58.61
C SER A 2 -22.28 86.43 58.94
N ARG A 3 -21.15 86.89 59.50
CA ARG A 3 -19.93 86.14 59.89
C ARG A 3 -20.17 84.87 60.73
N THR A 4 -21.38 84.64 61.22
CA THR A 4 -21.80 83.48 62.02
C THR A 4 -21.78 82.17 61.24
N ASN A 5 -22.17 82.19 59.95
CA ASN A 5 -22.21 80.97 59.14
C ASN A 5 -20.81 80.50 58.73
N ALA A 6 -19.89 81.43 58.47
CA ALA A 6 -18.49 81.12 58.21
C ALA A 6 -17.80 80.53 59.45
N ARG A 7 -18.08 81.06 60.66
CA ARG A 7 -17.57 80.47 61.91
C ARG A 7 -18.11 79.07 62.17
N ARG A 8 -19.40 78.81 61.90
CA ARG A 8 -19.97 77.47 62.02
C ARG A 8 -19.37 76.49 61.01
N ALA A 9 -19.16 76.92 59.76
CA ALA A 9 -18.53 76.11 58.74
C ALA A 9 -17.07 75.77 59.13
N ILE A 10 -16.27 76.77 59.55
CA ILE A 10 -14.89 76.54 60.01
C ILE A 10 -14.86 75.62 61.23
N LEU A 11 -15.80 75.78 62.17
CA LEU A 11 -15.86 74.94 63.37
C LEU A 11 -16.32 73.52 63.04
N LEU A 12 -17.20 73.31 62.04
CA LEU A 12 -17.57 71.99 61.53
C LEU A 12 -16.42 71.32 60.78
N THR A 13 -15.68 72.08 59.95
CA THR A 13 -14.50 71.57 59.24
C THR A 13 -13.38 71.24 60.21
N ALA A 14 -13.17 72.05 61.25
CA ALA A 14 -12.25 71.73 62.34
C ALA A 14 -12.73 70.50 63.11
N LEU A 15 -14.04 70.37 63.39
CA LEU A 15 -14.59 69.17 64.04
C LEU A 15 -14.35 67.91 63.20
N MET A 16 -14.53 67.99 61.88
CA MET A 16 -14.26 66.89 60.94
C MET A 16 -12.78 66.53 60.84
N LEU A 17 -11.87 67.50 61.01
CA LEU A 17 -10.41 67.28 61.07
C LEU A 17 -9.94 66.68 62.42
N PHE A 18 -10.75 66.77 63.47
CA PHE A 18 -10.44 66.26 64.81
C PHE A 18 -11.31 65.07 65.26
N VAL A 19 -12.16 64.51 64.38
CA VAL A 19 -12.83 63.22 64.68
C VAL A 19 -11.76 62.14 64.64
N PRO A 20 -11.67 61.24 65.63
CA PRO A 20 -10.79 60.09 65.54
C PRO A 20 -11.13 59.33 64.26
N ILE A 21 -10.16 59.26 63.35
CA ILE A 21 -10.25 58.41 62.17
C ILE A 21 -10.40 57.00 62.73
N ALA A 22 -11.57 56.39 62.55
CA ALA A 22 -11.74 54.98 62.86
C ALA A 22 -10.76 54.23 61.95
N GLN A 23 -9.64 53.81 62.52
CA GLN A 23 -8.65 53.03 61.81
C GLN A 23 -9.17 51.60 61.79
N ALA A 24 -9.63 51.13 60.64
CA ALA A 24 -9.79 49.70 60.42
C ALA A 24 -8.38 49.12 60.35
N ASP A 25 -7.97 48.43 61.41
CA ASP A 25 -6.69 47.74 61.47
C ASP A 25 -6.90 46.29 61.04
N LEU A 26 -6.12 45.83 60.07
CA LEU A 26 -6.13 44.45 59.57
C LEU A 26 -5.05 43.69 60.34
N SER A 27 -5.47 42.84 61.27
CA SER A 27 -4.58 41.89 61.92
C SER A 27 -4.56 40.59 61.12
N GLU A 28 -3.62 40.46 60.18
CA GLU A 28 -3.32 39.17 59.56
C GLU A 28 -2.65 38.26 60.60
N TRP A 29 -3.38 37.25 61.07
CA TRP A 29 -2.82 36.19 61.90
C TRP A 29 -2.64 34.93 61.04
N ARG A 30 -1.40 34.46 60.93
CA ARG A 30 -1.07 33.15 60.36
C ARG A 30 -0.87 32.17 61.51
N GLY A 31 -1.71 31.15 61.58
CA GLY A 31 -1.56 30.07 62.56
C GLY A 31 -0.30 29.24 62.33
N PRO A 32 0.03 28.33 63.26
CA PRO A 32 1.12 27.39 63.04
C PRO A 32 0.85 26.58 61.76
N ASP A 33 1.86 26.46 60.89
CA ASP A 33 1.72 25.84 59.56
C ASP A 33 1.30 24.35 59.60
N ALA A 34 1.32 23.71 60.78
CA ALA A 34 0.79 22.37 61.00
C ALA A 34 0.31 22.16 62.44
N VAL A 35 -0.89 21.59 62.60
CA VAL A 35 -1.42 21.12 63.90
C VAL A 35 -1.41 19.60 63.89
N ARG A 36 -0.67 18.97 64.82
CA ARG A 36 -0.61 17.51 64.98
C ARG A 36 -1.38 17.08 66.23
N PRO A 37 -2.66 16.73 66.14
CA PRO A 37 -3.41 16.23 67.29
C PRO A 37 -2.93 14.83 67.69
N SER A 38 -2.81 14.56 68.99
CA SER A 38 -2.64 13.20 69.51
C SER A 38 -3.95 12.40 69.41
N ASP A 39 -3.90 11.07 69.54
CA ASP A 39 -4.98 10.07 69.35
C ASP A 39 -6.22 10.20 70.29
N GLY A 40 -6.50 11.39 70.82
CA GLY A 40 -7.71 11.75 71.55
C GLY A 40 -8.20 13.18 71.26
N GLY A 41 -7.64 13.86 70.25
CA GLY A 41 -7.92 15.26 69.94
C GLY A 41 -7.12 16.22 70.82
N SER A 42 -6.85 17.42 70.32
CA SER A 42 -6.16 18.49 71.05
C SER A 42 -6.83 19.83 70.79
N ASP A 43 -7.21 20.53 71.85
CA ASP A 43 -7.78 21.87 71.77
C ASP A 43 -6.67 22.92 71.68
N PHE A 44 -6.75 23.82 70.69
CA PHE A 44 -5.88 24.98 70.59
C PHE A 44 -6.70 26.25 70.35
N THR A 45 -6.29 27.37 70.95
CA THR A 45 -6.92 28.68 70.74
C THR A 45 -6.15 29.41 69.63
N ALA A 46 -6.75 29.52 68.46
CA ALA A 46 -6.14 30.12 67.27
C ALA A 46 -6.23 31.66 67.24
N LEU A 47 -7.37 32.23 67.65
CA LEU A 47 -7.60 33.67 67.59
C LEU A 47 -8.13 34.19 68.92
N ARG A 48 -7.60 35.32 69.40
CA ARG A 48 -8.09 36.01 70.60
C ARG A 48 -8.34 37.48 70.30
N ILE A 49 -9.61 37.89 70.31
CA ILE A 49 -10.01 39.28 70.04
C ILE A 49 -9.89 40.10 71.34
N PRO A 50 -9.28 41.30 71.32
CA PRO A 50 -9.20 42.17 72.48
C PRO A 50 -10.59 42.54 73.01
N THR A 51 -10.76 42.60 74.33
CA THR A 51 -12.04 42.98 74.95
C THR A 51 -12.32 44.46 74.67
N ASN A 52 -13.57 44.80 74.31
CA ASN A 52 -14.08 46.10 73.80
C ASN A 52 -13.88 46.42 72.30
N ALA A 53 -13.55 45.45 71.45
CA ALA A 53 -13.63 45.62 69.98
C ALA A 53 -14.97 45.09 69.43
N THR A 54 -15.54 45.78 68.42
CA THR A 54 -16.71 45.31 67.67
C THR A 54 -16.22 44.70 66.35
N VAL A 55 -16.44 43.40 66.15
CA VAL A 55 -16.15 42.73 64.86
C VAL A 55 -17.26 43.09 63.89
N LEU A 56 -16.90 43.72 62.77
CA LEU A 56 -17.86 44.09 61.72
C LEU A 56 -18.06 42.96 60.71
N ASP A 57 -16.99 42.27 60.34
CA ASP A 57 -17.01 41.07 59.50
C ASP A 57 -15.74 40.24 59.74
N SER A 58 -15.84 38.92 59.60
CA SER A 58 -14.68 38.01 59.67
C SER A 58 -14.95 36.75 58.87
N TRP A 59 -14.02 36.39 58.00
CA TRP A 59 -13.97 35.06 57.38
C TRP A 59 -12.76 34.29 57.91
N MET A 60 -12.94 33.01 58.19
CA MET A 60 -11.87 32.09 58.56
C MET A 60 -11.91 30.94 57.56
N GLU A 61 -10.81 30.74 56.85
CA GLU A 61 -10.64 29.60 55.96
C GLU A 61 -9.67 28.63 56.62
N ILE A 62 -10.14 27.39 56.82
CA ILE A 62 -9.31 26.28 57.27
C ILE A 62 -9.28 25.31 56.09
N SER A 63 -8.17 25.29 55.35
CA SER A 63 -7.93 24.27 54.32
C SER A 63 -7.02 23.17 54.88
N ASN A 64 -7.21 21.94 54.40
CA ASN A 64 -6.28 20.83 54.61
C ASN A 64 -5.51 20.51 53.32
N GLU A 65 -5.38 21.48 52.41
CA GLU A 65 -4.85 21.25 51.08
C GLU A 65 -3.32 21.29 51.08
N GLU A 66 -2.70 20.12 50.93
CA GLU A 66 -1.25 19.96 50.81
C GLU A 66 -0.73 20.15 49.38
N VAL A 67 -1.51 20.71 48.46
CA VAL A 67 -1.10 20.81 47.04
C VAL A 67 -1.25 22.24 46.53
N ALA A 68 -0.11 22.91 46.34
CA ALA A 68 -0.04 24.14 45.57
C ALA A 68 -0.53 23.86 44.13
N GLN A 69 -1.55 24.58 43.67
CA GLN A 69 -1.95 24.56 42.27
C GLN A 69 -0.80 25.09 41.40
N SER A 70 -0.18 24.18 40.66
CA SER A 70 0.69 24.52 39.53
C SER A 70 -0.18 24.89 38.33
N SER A 71 0.11 26.01 37.68
CA SER A 71 -0.56 26.46 36.44
C SER A 71 -0.02 25.78 35.18
N GLU A 72 0.83 24.78 35.30
CA GLU A 72 1.48 24.10 34.18
C GLU A 72 1.12 22.61 34.19
N ASN A 73 0.47 22.17 33.10
CA ASN A 73 -0.09 20.85 32.86
C ASN A 73 1.02 19.82 32.61
N LEU A 74 1.70 19.34 33.66
CA LEU A 74 2.60 18.20 33.54
C LEU A 74 2.52 17.28 34.77
N LEU A 75 1.81 16.17 34.59
CA LEU A 75 1.91 15.02 35.48
C LEU A 75 3.32 14.43 35.34
N SER A 76 4.17 14.55 36.37
CA SER A 76 5.50 13.92 36.39
C SER A 76 5.67 13.03 37.62
N TRP A 77 6.13 11.79 37.40
CA TRP A 77 6.38 10.81 38.45
C TRP A 77 7.89 10.67 38.64
N TYR A 78 8.40 10.98 39.84
CA TYR A 78 9.82 10.84 40.17
C TYR A 78 10.06 9.58 41.02
N GLN A 79 10.83 8.65 40.47
CA GLN A 79 11.32 7.46 41.17
C GLN A 79 12.65 7.77 41.88
N ASP A 80 12.66 8.69 42.84
CA ASP A 80 13.75 8.70 43.84
C ASP A 80 13.44 9.65 45.01
N SER A 81 12.76 9.14 46.03
CA SER A 81 12.79 9.71 47.38
C SER A 81 12.29 8.68 48.39
N PRO A 82 13.18 8.00 49.15
CA PRO A 82 12.81 6.92 50.06
C PRO A 82 12.01 7.35 51.31
N HIS A 83 11.49 8.57 51.38
CA HIS A 83 10.74 9.08 52.54
C HIS A 83 9.56 10.00 52.19
N ASN A 84 9.03 9.95 50.96
CA ASN A 84 7.78 10.65 50.62
C ASN A 84 6.57 9.74 50.87
N ASN A 85 6.04 9.75 52.10
CA ASN A 85 4.65 9.32 52.38
C ASN A 85 3.65 10.38 51.88
N GLY A 86 3.76 10.79 50.60
CA GLY A 86 2.95 11.86 50.02
C GLY A 86 2.91 11.87 48.49
N ALA A 87 3.31 10.79 47.82
CA ALA A 87 3.32 10.73 46.35
C ALA A 87 2.76 9.41 45.79
N PHE A 88 1.93 8.71 46.56
CA PHE A 88 0.96 7.79 45.99
C PHE A 88 -0.39 8.48 46.12
N LEU A 89 -1.00 8.78 44.98
CA LEU A 89 -2.42 9.11 44.94
C LEU A 89 -3.16 8.04 45.76
N SER A 90 -4.11 8.49 46.57
CA SER A 90 -4.96 7.59 47.34
C SER A 90 -5.50 6.51 46.39
N GLY A 91 -5.42 5.25 46.82
CA GLY A 91 -5.86 4.10 46.03
C GLY A 91 -4.78 3.34 45.23
N ILE A 92 -3.49 3.69 45.27
CA ILE A 92 -2.43 2.82 44.71
C ILE A 92 -1.50 2.33 45.83
N THR A 93 -1.43 1.01 46.03
CA THR A 93 -0.47 0.34 46.93
C THR A 93 0.46 -0.57 46.14
N VAL A 94 1.63 -0.88 46.67
CA VAL A 94 2.59 -1.81 46.04
C VAL A 94 2.73 -3.03 46.92
N ASN A 95 2.49 -4.23 46.37
CA ASN A 95 2.69 -5.46 47.14
C ASN A 95 4.19 -5.76 47.36
N SER A 96 4.46 -6.78 48.18
CA SER A 96 5.82 -7.25 48.48
C SER A 96 6.61 -7.71 47.26
N ASP A 97 5.95 -7.93 46.12
CA ASP A 97 6.54 -8.36 44.86
C ASP A 97 6.76 -7.20 43.87
N GLY A 98 6.49 -5.96 44.29
CA GLY A 98 6.70 -4.75 43.47
C GLY A 98 5.58 -4.47 42.47
N GLN A 99 4.42 -5.12 42.60
CA GLN A 99 3.26 -4.90 41.73
C GLN A 99 2.34 -3.83 42.32
N MET A 100 1.83 -2.94 41.47
CA MET A 100 0.85 -1.92 41.85
C MET A 100 -0.55 -2.53 41.94
N LEU A 101 -1.24 -2.30 43.04
CA LEU A 101 -2.64 -2.63 43.27
C LEU A 101 -3.46 -1.36 43.41
N LEU A 102 -4.67 -1.37 42.84
CA LEU A 102 -5.67 -0.33 43.04
C LEU A 102 -6.56 -0.73 44.22
N GLU A 103 -6.53 0.02 45.32
CA GLU A 103 -7.53 -0.06 46.38
C GLU A 103 -8.60 1.02 46.15
N ASP A 104 -9.87 0.65 46.30
CA ASP A 104 -11.00 1.57 46.24
C ASP A 104 -10.86 2.63 47.36
N ASP A 105 -10.56 3.87 46.99
CA ASP A 105 -10.34 4.96 47.92
C ASP A 105 -11.62 5.76 48.24
N PHE A 106 -12.78 5.25 47.79
CA PHE A 106 -14.09 5.90 47.91
C PHE A 106 -14.14 7.32 47.31
N THR A 107 -13.15 7.73 46.51
CA THR A 107 -13.23 8.98 45.76
C THR A 107 -13.99 8.75 44.46
N VAL A 108 -15.00 9.60 44.22
CA VAL A 108 -15.75 9.58 42.97
C VAL A 108 -15.17 10.66 42.07
N SER A 109 -14.27 10.29 41.17
CA SER A 109 -13.91 11.16 40.05
C SER A 109 -15.10 11.21 39.09
N GLN A 110 -15.89 12.28 39.15
CA GLN A 110 -16.83 12.62 38.09
C GLN A 110 -16.05 13.20 36.92
N ILE A 111 -15.52 12.33 36.07
CA ILE A 111 -15.16 12.69 34.70
C ILE A 111 -16.48 12.69 33.94
N GLU A 112 -17.04 13.87 33.66
CA GLU A 112 -18.31 13.99 32.93
C GLU A 112 -18.16 13.55 31.47
N ASP A 113 -17.01 13.82 30.85
CA ASP A 113 -16.58 13.23 29.58
C ASP A 113 -15.04 13.22 29.43
N PHE A 114 -14.54 12.45 28.46
CA PHE A 114 -13.13 12.46 28.03
C PHE A 114 -12.91 13.36 26.79
N ASP A 115 -13.89 14.20 26.44
CA ASP A 115 -13.95 14.98 25.21
C ASP A 115 -13.34 16.38 25.38
N GLY A 116 -12.68 16.63 26.51
CA GLY A 116 -11.88 17.83 26.76
C GLY A 116 -10.39 17.60 26.47
N GLY A 117 -9.86 18.17 25.38
CA GLY A 117 -8.43 18.13 25.06
C GLY A 117 -8.14 18.13 23.56
N ASN A 118 -6.88 17.84 23.20
CA ASN A 118 -6.51 17.53 21.81
C ASN A 118 -6.74 16.03 21.59
N TYR A 119 -7.81 15.67 20.88
CA TYR A 119 -8.07 14.31 20.41
C TYR A 119 -8.25 14.34 18.88
N THR A 120 -7.96 13.22 18.25
CA THR A 120 -8.36 12.95 16.86
C THR A 120 -9.55 12.00 16.89
N ILE A 121 -10.51 12.21 16.01
CA ILE A 121 -11.62 11.30 15.79
C ILE A 121 -11.37 10.70 14.42
N GLU A 122 -11.34 9.38 14.36
CA GLU A 122 -11.13 8.61 13.14
C GLU A 122 -12.29 7.62 12.98
N MET A 123 -12.51 7.17 11.75
CA MET A 123 -13.47 6.11 11.49
C MET A 123 -13.09 4.83 12.27
N PRO A 124 -14.07 4.04 12.74
CA PRO A 124 -13.78 2.76 13.38
C PRO A 124 -13.03 1.82 12.44
N ASN A 125 -12.22 0.93 13.01
CA ASN A 125 -11.46 -0.05 12.22
C ASN A 125 -12.37 -0.87 11.28
N GLY A 126 -11.92 -1.07 10.04
CA GLY A 126 -12.66 -1.78 8.99
C GLY A 126 -13.71 -0.94 8.25
N TYR A 127 -13.95 0.30 8.68
CA TYR A 127 -14.60 1.29 7.83
C TYR A 127 -13.56 1.95 6.94
N TYR A 128 -13.92 2.15 5.69
CA TYR A 128 -13.03 2.75 4.69
C TYR A 128 -13.85 3.46 3.62
N HIS A 129 -13.23 4.30 2.80
CA HIS A 129 -13.97 5.10 1.81
C HIS A 129 -13.36 5.04 0.42
N SER A 130 -14.21 5.17 -0.60
CA SER A 130 -13.78 5.38 -1.99
C SER A 130 -14.18 6.78 -2.48
N PRO A 131 -13.43 7.39 -3.42
CA PRO A 131 -12.17 6.88 -3.97
C PRO A 131 -11.05 6.83 -2.91
N GLY A 132 -10.19 5.81 -3.03
CA GLY A 132 -8.93 5.76 -2.29
C GLY A 132 -7.95 6.78 -2.85
N ILE A 133 -6.98 7.21 -2.04
CA ILE A 133 -6.04 8.27 -2.43
C ILE A 133 -4.81 7.66 -3.10
N LEU A 134 -4.17 6.69 -2.45
CA LEU A 134 -2.92 6.10 -2.93
C LEU A 134 -3.22 5.12 -4.06
N ALA A 135 -2.45 5.19 -5.14
CA ALA A 135 -2.53 4.22 -6.22
C ALA A 135 -1.65 3.04 -5.84
N VAL A 136 -2.24 1.85 -5.81
CA VAL A 136 -1.56 0.61 -5.45
C VAL A 136 -1.61 -0.36 -6.61
N TYR A 137 -0.62 -1.23 -6.69
CA TYR A 137 -0.49 -2.18 -7.78
C TYR A 137 0.19 -3.47 -7.32
N SER A 138 -0.01 -4.52 -8.11
CA SER A 138 0.72 -5.77 -7.99
C SER A 138 1.21 -6.22 -9.36
N ILE A 139 2.46 -6.69 -9.39
CA ILE A 139 3.07 -7.31 -10.56
C ILE A 139 3.25 -8.79 -10.24
N GLN A 140 2.67 -9.65 -11.06
CA GLN A 140 2.74 -11.09 -10.89
C GLN A 140 3.31 -11.76 -12.13
N TYR A 141 4.32 -12.61 -11.96
CA TYR A 141 4.81 -13.51 -13.00
C TYR A 141 4.17 -14.89 -12.83
N ILE A 142 3.40 -15.31 -13.81
CA ILE A 142 2.61 -16.55 -13.75
C ILE A 142 3.28 -17.60 -14.62
N SER A 143 3.77 -18.68 -14.01
CA SER A 143 4.30 -19.81 -14.75
C SER A 143 3.16 -20.64 -15.35
N SER A 144 3.25 -20.98 -16.64
CA SER A 144 2.25 -21.82 -17.32
C SER A 144 0.81 -21.29 -17.21
N SER A 145 0.59 -20.02 -17.55
CA SER A 145 -0.73 -19.38 -17.43
C SER A 145 -1.75 -19.96 -18.43
N PRO A 146 -2.94 -20.39 -17.98
CA PRO A 146 -3.99 -20.91 -18.88
C PRO A 146 -4.48 -19.90 -19.91
N SER A 147 -4.54 -18.61 -19.55
CA SER A 147 -4.91 -17.52 -20.46
C SER A 147 -3.88 -17.32 -21.59
N CYS A 148 -2.63 -17.69 -21.33
CA CYS A 148 -1.51 -17.60 -22.28
C CYS A 148 -1.11 -18.98 -22.86
N ASN A 149 -2.07 -19.89 -23.05
CA ASN A 149 -1.83 -21.23 -23.61
C ASN A 149 -0.77 -22.07 -22.85
N ASN A 150 -0.73 -21.94 -21.52
CA ASN A 150 0.27 -22.54 -20.63
C ASN A 150 1.71 -22.06 -20.89
N GLN A 151 1.89 -20.84 -21.38
CA GLN A 151 3.18 -20.15 -21.41
C GLN A 151 3.33 -19.26 -20.17
N ASP A 152 4.56 -18.89 -19.86
CA ASP A 152 4.84 -17.95 -18.75
C ASP A 152 4.39 -16.54 -19.14
N SER A 153 3.77 -15.80 -18.23
CA SER A 153 3.21 -14.46 -18.50
C SER A 153 3.52 -13.48 -17.37
N ALA A 154 3.37 -12.18 -17.67
CA ALA A 154 3.46 -11.11 -16.69
C ALA A 154 2.09 -10.42 -16.57
N LYS A 155 1.62 -10.19 -15.34
CA LYS A 155 0.32 -9.60 -15.06
C LYS A 155 0.48 -8.35 -14.20
N LEU A 156 -0.14 -7.25 -14.61
CA LEU A 156 -0.26 -6.02 -13.82
C LEU A 156 -1.71 -5.91 -13.35
N SER A 157 -1.91 -5.75 -12.05
CA SER A 157 -3.19 -5.34 -11.48
C SER A 157 -2.99 -4.07 -10.69
N HIS A 158 -3.92 -3.13 -10.78
CA HIS A 158 -3.81 -1.85 -10.08
C HIS A 158 -5.18 -1.27 -9.70
N GLY A 159 -5.14 -0.31 -8.78
CA GLY A 159 -6.30 0.36 -8.23
C GLY A 159 -5.91 1.44 -7.23
N HIS A 160 -6.82 1.77 -6.32
CA HIS A 160 -6.56 2.71 -5.23
C HIS A 160 -6.72 2.03 -3.88
N ASP A 161 -5.83 2.35 -2.96
CA ASP A 161 -5.81 1.91 -1.58
C ASP A 161 -6.97 2.58 -0.85
N ILE A 162 -8.02 1.81 -0.61
CA ILE A 162 -9.25 2.34 -0.01
C ILE A 162 -9.25 2.18 1.50
N ASP A 163 -8.57 1.16 2.05
CA ASP A 163 -8.54 0.87 3.49
C ASP A 163 -7.27 1.34 4.20
N GLY A 164 -6.30 1.87 3.46
CA GLY A 164 -5.09 2.52 3.96
C GLY A 164 -3.99 1.57 4.39
N ASP A 165 -4.03 0.30 3.98
CA ASP A 165 -3.04 -0.71 4.36
C ASP A 165 -1.77 -0.69 3.46
N GLY A 166 -1.81 0.07 2.36
CA GLY A 166 -0.73 0.24 1.41
C GLY A 166 -0.50 -0.91 0.43
N ASN A 167 -1.37 -1.91 0.40
CA ASN A 167 -1.32 -3.05 -0.53
C ASN A 167 -2.45 -2.94 -1.57
N LEU A 168 -2.42 -3.81 -2.59
CA LEU A 168 -3.53 -3.96 -3.53
C LEU A 168 -4.33 -5.21 -3.15
N ASP A 169 -5.52 -5.01 -2.61
CA ASP A 169 -6.49 -6.04 -2.28
C ASP A 169 -7.47 -6.30 -3.43
N SER A 170 -8.17 -7.45 -3.36
CA SER A 170 -9.11 -7.85 -4.42
C SER A 170 -10.24 -6.87 -4.67
N ASP A 171 -10.57 -6.08 -3.66
CA ASP A 171 -11.67 -5.12 -3.67
C ASP A 171 -11.26 -3.75 -4.20
N GLU A 172 -9.97 -3.56 -4.41
CA GLU A 172 -9.34 -2.33 -4.89
C GLU A 172 -9.01 -2.42 -6.37
N ILE A 173 -8.99 -3.63 -6.95
CA ILE A 173 -8.60 -3.86 -8.35
C ILE A 173 -9.58 -3.15 -9.29
N GLU A 174 -9.11 -2.09 -9.92
CA GLU A 174 -9.82 -1.37 -10.98
C GLU A 174 -9.50 -1.98 -12.36
N SER A 175 -8.24 -2.35 -12.59
CA SER A 175 -7.79 -2.99 -13.82
C SER A 175 -6.82 -4.13 -13.55
N SER A 176 -6.84 -5.10 -14.45
CA SER A 176 -5.98 -6.28 -14.41
C SER A 176 -5.68 -6.76 -15.83
N ASP A 177 -4.46 -6.51 -16.30
CA ASP A 177 -4.00 -6.84 -17.64
C ASP A 177 -2.88 -7.90 -17.59
N GLU A 178 -3.00 -8.94 -18.41
CA GLU A 178 -2.03 -10.02 -18.52
C GLU A 178 -1.35 -10.03 -19.90
N TYR A 179 -0.03 -9.98 -19.89
CA TYR A 179 0.84 -9.89 -21.05
C TYR A 179 1.45 -11.27 -21.36
N CYS A 180 0.89 -11.91 -22.38
CA CYS A 180 1.37 -13.19 -22.88
C CYS A 180 2.58 -13.02 -23.80
N PRO A 181 3.52 -13.98 -23.84
CA PRO A 181 4.61 -14.00 -24.80
C PRO A 181 4.09 -13.85 -26.23
N SER A 182 4.81 -13.07 -27.03
CA SER A 182 4.34 -12.72 -28.37
C SER A 182 5.51 -12.53 -29.34
N THR A 183 5.18 -12.47 -30.63
CA THR A 183 6.20 -12.24 -31.66
C THR A 183 6.71 -10.81 -31.62
N GLY A 184 8.02 -10.61 -31.75
CA GLY A 184 8.66 -9.30 -31.82
C GLY A 184 9.75 -9.25 -32.89
N LEU A 185 10.28 -8.05 -33.13
CA LEU A 185 11.40 -7.80 -34.07
C LEU A 185 11.21 -8.40 -35.49
N PRO A 186 10.05 -8.22 -36.15
CA PRO A 186 9.69 -8.95 -37.36
C PRO A 186 10.63 -8.72 -38.55
N ASP A 187 11.42 -7.65 -38.52
CA ASP A 187 12.34 -7.22 -39.58
C ASP A 187 13.83 -7.37 -39.18
N SER A 188 14.12 -8.11 -38.12
CA SER A 188 15.47 -8.31 -37.57
C SER A 188 15.85 -9.79 -37.51
N ILE A 189 17.15 -10.10 -37.62
CA ILE A 189 17.63 -11.50 -37.58
C ILE A 189 17.83 -11.93 -36.13
N THR A 190 16.97 -12.83 -35.66
CA THR A 190 16.93 -13.28 -34.25
C THR A 190 17.48 -14.69 -34.08
N SER A 191 17.63 -15.45 -35.16
CA SER A 191 18.13 -16.83 -35.11
C SER A 191 18.92 -17.20 -36.36
N LEU A 192 19.85 -18.15 -36.21
CA LEU A 192 20.65 -18.72 -37.29
C LEU A 192 20.56 -20.24 -37.23
N ASN A 193 20.13 -20.86 -38.33
CA ASN A 193 20.09 -22.31 -38.46
C ASN A 193 21.09 -22.80 -39.51
N ILE A 194 22.03 -23.64 -39.11
CA ILE A 194 23.02 -24.24 -40.02
C ILE A 194 22.36 -25.43 -40.73
N SER A 195 21.84 -25.20 -41.93
CA SER A 195 21.19 -26.25 -42.74
C SER A 195 22.19 -27.07 -43.55
N ASN A 196 23.32 -26.47 -43.91
CA ASN A 196 24.48 -27.18 -44.43
C ASN A 196 25.75 -26.61 -43.78
N PRO A 197 26.53 -27.40 -43.03
CA PRO A 197 27.72 -26.90 -42.35
C PRO A 197 28.90 -26.62 -43.31
N GLY A 198 28.83 -27.11 -44.55
CA GLY A 198 29.90 -26.97 -45.54
C GLY A 198 31.21 -27.64 -45.11
N SER A 199 32.31 -27.26 -45.76
CA SER A 199 33.65 -27.79 -45.44
C SER A 199 34.76 -26.78 -45.75
N GLY A 200 35.92 -26.96 -45.11
CA GLY A 200 37.11 -26.15 -45.40
C GLY A 200 37.10 -24.74 -44.78
N TYR A 201 36.23 -24.49 -43.79
CA TYR A 201 36.16 -23.22 -43.08
C TYR A 201 37.15 -23.17 -41.90
N GLY A 202 37.70 -21.97 -41.64
CA GLY A 202 38.30 -21.63 -40.35
C GLY A 202 37.25 -21.04 -39.41
N ASN A 203 37.65 -20.37 -38.33
CA ASN A 203 36.71 -19.50 -37.59
C ASN A 203 36.62 -18.16 -38.32
N GLY A 204 35.50 -17.47 -38.21
CA GLY A 204 35.35 -16.17 -38.87
C GLY A 204 34.04 -15.48 -38.56
N ASN A 205 33.70 -14.53 -39.42
CA ASN A 205 32.56 -13.64 -39.25
C ASN A 205 31.44 -13.98 -40.24
N LEU A 206 30.22 -13.66 -39.86
CA LEU A 206 29.01 -13.74 -40.65
C LEU A 206 28.56 -12.33 -41.02
N SER A 207 28.13 -12.16 -42.26
CA SER A 207 27.43 -10.95 -42.72
C SER A 207 26.13 -11.33 -43.43
N ALA A 208 25.20 -10.39 -43.52
CA ALA A 208 23.95 -10.56 -44.25
C ALA A 208 23.99 -9.77 -45.56
N THR A 209 23.49 -10.37 -46.63
CA THR A 209 23.34 -9.72 -47.94
C THR A 209 21.94 -9.96 -48.52
N GLY A 210 21.37 -8.96 -49.20
CA GLY A 210 20.00 -9.02 -49.67
C GLY A 210 18.98 -8.77 -48.55
N GLY A 211 17.71 -9.09 -48.78
CA GLY A 211 16.64 -8.95 -47.78
C GLY A 211 16.14 -7.52 -47.52
N GLY A 212 16.84 -6.50 -48.02
CA GLY A 212 16.46 -5.08 -47.90
C GLY A 212 16.93 -4.38 -46.62
N GLY A 213 17.35 -5.14 -45.60
CA GLY A 213 17.85 -4.63 -44.32
C GLY A 213 19.37 -4.49 -44.26
N SER A 214 19.87 -4.05 -43.10
CA SER A 214 21.30 -3.88 -42.85
C SER A 214 21.65 -3.98 -41.36
N GLY A 215 22.95 -3.96 -41.03
CA GLY A 215 23.42 -3.87 -39.64
C GLY A 215 23.62 -5.20 -38.91
N PHE A 216 23.33 -6.35 -39.55
CA PHE A 216 23.63 -7.66 -38.98
C PHE A 216 25.15 -7.96 -38.98
N THR A 217 25.66 -8.41 -37.84
CA THR A 217 26.98 -9.03 -37.68
C THR A 217 26.86 -10.29 -36.82
N GLY A 218 27.73 -11.26 -37.08
CA GLY A 218 27.82 -12.47 -36.28
C GLY A 218 29.17 -13.15 -36.46
N THR A 219 29.38 -14.24 -35.73
CA THR A 219 30.58 -15.07 -35.82
C THR A 219 30.22 -16.53 -36.00
N TYR A 220 31.20 -17.33 -36.43
CA TYR A 220 31.05 -18.76 -36.53
C TYR A 220 32.34 -19.49 -36.14
N LEU A 221 32.17 -20.67 -35.53
CA LEU A 221 33.26 -21.57 -35.19
C LEU A 221 33.25 -22.78 -36.10
N SER A 222 34.46 -23.15 -36.58
CA SER A 222 34.63 -24.38 -37.34
C SER A 222 34.95 -25.55 -36.42
N GLY A 223 34.20 -26.64 -36.61
CA GLY A 223 34.41 -27.92 -35.95
C GLY A 223 35.43 -28.75 -36.70
N ARG A 224 36.50 -29.16 -36.04
CA ARG A 224 37.69 -29.78 -36.65
C ARG A 224 37.90 -31.19 -36.09
N GLY A 225 38.58 -32.02 -36.86
CA GLY A 225 39.23 -33.22 -36.32
C GLY A 225 40.55 -32.86 -35.65
N ILE A 226 41.02 -33.70 -34.72
CA ILE A 226 42.37 -33.64 -34.17
C ILE A 226 43.34 -33.94 -35.31
N GLY A 227 44.21 -33.00 -35.67
CA GLY A 227 45.20 -33.17 -36.74
C GLY A 227 46.45 -33.91 -36.28
N SER A 228 46.92 -33.63 -35.06
CA SER A 228 48.07 -34.32 -34.48
C SER A 228 48.03 -34.33 -32.96
N ALA A 229 48.84 -35.20 -32.38
CA ALA A 229 49.07 -35.27 -30.95
C ALA A 229 50.56 -35.43 -30.68
N THR A 230 51.07 -34.63 -29.74
CA THR A 230 52.50 -34.58 -29.40
C THR A 230 52.67 -34.89 -27.93
N LEU A 231 53.46 -35.92 -27.64
CA LEU A 231 53.82 -36.27 -26.27
C LEU A 231 54.82 -35.25 -25.72
N ILE A 232 54.45 -34.59 -24.63
CA ILE A 232 55.31 -33.63 -23.91
C ILE A 232 56.00 -34.33 -22.72
N SER A 233 55.23 -35.09 -21.94
CA SER A 233 55.74 -35.88 -20.80
C SER A 233 55.07 -37.25 -20.73
N GLY A 234 55.89 -38.30 -20.60
CA GLY A 234 55.43 -39.70 -20.61
C GLY A 234 54.70 -40.16 -19.35
N GLY A 235 54.80 -39.42 -18.24
CA GLY A 235 54.25 -39.82 -16.95
C GLY A 235 54.84 -41.14 -16.43
N SER A 236 54.05 -41.96 -15.73
CA SER A 236 54.44 -43.31 -15.28
C SER A 236 53.25 -44.24 -15.09
N GLY A 237 53.48 -45.56 -15.03
CA GLY A 237 52.45 -46.57 -14.73
C GLY A 237 51.49 -46.92 -15.87
N TYR A 238 51.77 -46.47 -17.11
CA TYR A 238 51.00 -46.79 -18.30
C TYR A 238 51.47 -48.12 -18.92
N GLN A 239 50.59 -48.73 -19.73
CA GLN A 239 50.88 -49.94 -20.51
C GLN A 239 50.69 -49.66 -22.01
N SER A 240 51.46 -50.34 -22.85
CA SER A 240 51.17 -50.37 -24.30
C SER A 240 49.74 -50.86 -24.53
N GLY A 241 48.99 -50.16 -25.38
CA GLY A 241 47.56 -50.38 -25.60
C GLY A 241 46.62 -49.53 -24.73
N THR A 242 47.12 -48.73 -23.77
CA THR A 242 46.29 -47.77 -23.01
C THR A 242 45.65 -46.76 -23.95
N VAL A 243 44.34 -46.52 -23.83
CA VAL A 243 43.59 -45.57 -24.66
C VAL A 243 43.27 -44.30 -23.87
N PHE A 244 43.44 -43.14 -24.51
CA PHE A 244 42.94 -41.86 -24.06
C PHE A 244 41.81 -41.39 -24.98
N ASN A 245 40.64 -41.12 -24.41
CA ASN A 245 39.56 -40.47 -25.13
C ASN A 245 39.73 -38.95 -25.03
N VAL A 246 39.56 -38.25 -26.16
CA VAL A 246 39.55 -36.79 -26.16
C VAL A 246 38.15 -36.33 -25.78
N GLU A 247 38.06 -35.75 -24.59
CA GLU A 247 36.86 -35.10 -24.10
C GLU A 247 36.91 -33.61 -24.44
N CYS A 248 35.75 -33.04 -24.75
CA CYS A 248 35.59 -31.62 -24.97
C CYS A 248 34.75 -31.05 -23.82
N GLY A 249 35.04 -29.80 -23.42
CA GLY A 249 34.31 -29.12 -22.36
C GLY A 249 32.81 -28.95 -22.63
N ARG A 250 32.10 -28.35 -21.66
CA ARG A 250 30.66 -28.06 -21.76
C ARG A 250 30.35 -27.28 -23.05
N ASP A 251 29.22 -27.60 -23.69
CA ASP A 251 28.70 -26.97 -24.92
C ASP A 251 29.56 -27.13 -26.19
N CYS A 252 30.62 -27.94 -26.09
CA CYS A 252 31.41 -28.30 -27.25
C CYS A 252 30.74 -29.43 -28.06
N PRO A 253 30.59 -29.28 -29.38
CA PRO A 253 30.01 -30.32 -30.24
C PRO A 253 31.01 -31.46 -30.58
N GLY A 254 32.25 -31.37 -30.11
CA GLY A 254 33.36 -32.25 -30.50
C GLY A 254 33.32 -33.62 -29.83
N THR A 255 33.55 -34.68 -30.61
CA THR A 255 33.55 -36.06 -30.08
C THR A 255 34.34 -37.05 -30.97
N GLY A 256 34.59 -38.23 -30.41
CA GLY A 256 35.04 -39.41 -31.16
C GLY A 256 36.53 -39.50 -31.46
N ALA A 257 37.36 -38.57 -30.96
CA ALA A 257 38.82 -38.71 -31.07
C ALA A 257 39.40 -39.55 -29.92
N ASN A 258 40.37 -40.40 -30.26
CA ASN A 258 41.08 -41.21 -29.28
C ASN A 258 42.53 -41.46 -29.70
N LEU A 259 43.37 -41.68 -28.69
CA LEU A 259 44.79 -41.96 -28.86
C LEU A 259 45.14 -43.25 -28.13
N THR A 260 46.04 -44.02 -28.70
CA THR A 260 46.53 -45.26 -28.10
C THR A 260 48.03 -45.16 -27.83
N VAL A 261 48.43 -45.56 -26.62
CA VAL A 261 49.85 -45.70 -26.24
C VAL A 261 50.45 -46.87 -27.03
N THR A 262 51.49 -46.62 -27.80
CA THR A 262 52.15 -47.65 -28.62
C THR A 262 53.35 -48.28 -27.91
N SER A 263 54.08 -47.51 -27.10
CA SER A 263 55.23 -48.02 -26.33
C SER A 263 55.41 -47.29 -25.00
N VAL A 264 55.97 -48.00 -24.02
CA VAL A 264 56.33 -47.49 -22.68
C VAL A 264 57.73 -47.98 -22.28
N ASP A 265 58.39 -47.25 -21.38
CA ASP A 265 59.66 -47.67 -20.77
C ASP A 265 59.49 -48.61 -19.56
N SER A 266 60.58 -48.93 -18.85
CA SER A 266 60.57 -49.84 -17.69
C SER A 266 59.80 -49.30 -16.46
N SER A 267 59.55 -47.99 -16.40
CA SER A 267 58.74 -47.35 -15.36
C SER A 267 57.26 -47.21 -15.76
N GLY A 268 56.91 -47.61 -16.98
CA GLY A 268 55.61 -47.37 -17.57
C GLY A 268 55.42 -45.93 -18.04
N ALA A 269 56.49 -45.17 -18.25
CA ALA A 269 56.40 -43.85 -18.89
C ALA A 269 56.16 -44.05 -20.39
N ILE A 270 55.20 -43.30 -20.95
CA ILE A 270 54.87 -43.37 -22.37
C ILE A 270 56.05 -42.86 -23.20
N THR A 271 56.45 -43.64 -24.21
CA THR A 271 57.51 -43.27 -25.17
C THR A 271 56.99 -43.15 -26.60
N GLY A 272 55.78 -43.65 -26.85
CA GLY A 272 55.13 -43.60 -28.16
C GLY A 272 53.62 -43.55 -28.02
N ILE A 273 53.00 -42.70 -28.86
CA ILE A 273 51.56 -42.55 -28.99
C ILE A 273 51.16 -42.64 -30.46
N SER A 274 49.91 -43.02 -30.72
CA SER A 274 49.30 -42.98 -32.05
C SER A 274 47.87 -42.44 -31.92
N LEU A 275 47.54 -41.45 -32.75
CA LEU A 275 46.17 -40.97 -32.89
C LEU A 275 45.38 -42.02 -33.70
N THR A 276 44.47 -42.72 -33.04
CA THR A 276 43.72 -43.84 -33.62
C THR A 276 42.39 -43.41 -34.22
N SER A 277 41.81 -42.32 -33.71
CA SER A 277 40.67 -41.63 -34.31
C SER A 277 40.87 -40.13 -34.20
N HIS A 278 40.65 -39.43 -35.30
CA HIS A 278 40.74 -37.96 -35.36
C HIS A 278 39.50 -37.27 -34.80
N GLY A 279 38.38 -38.01 -34.63
CA GLY A 279 37.09 -37.45 -34.25
C GLY A 279 36.63 -36.31 -35.17
N PHE A 280 35.63 -35.55 -34.71
CA PHE A 280 35.06 -34.44 -35.46
C PHE A 280 34.48 -33.38 -34.51
N ASN A 281 34.23 -32.18 -35.06
CA ASN A 281 33.56 -31.06 -34.40
C ASN A 281 34.24 -30.43 -33.17
N TYR A 282 35.51 -30.71 -32.91
CA TYR A 282 36.25 -30.00 -31.87
C TYR A 282 36.55 -28.55 -32.32
N THR A 283 36.26 -27.57 -31.48
CA THR A 283 36.49 -26.15 -31.80
C THR A 283 37.68 -25.60 -31.02
N THR A 284 38.21 -24.45 -31.44
CA THR A 284 39.38 -23.82 -30.80
C THR A 284 39.05 -23.07 -29.51
N GLU A 285 37.78 -22.76 -29.26
CA GLU A 285 37.31 -22.01 -28.08
C GLU A 285 37.07 -22.94 -26.88
N HIS A 286 36.82 -24.23 -27.11
CA HIS A 286 36.57 -25.18 -26.04
C HIS A 286 37.87 -25.85 -25.59
N THR A 287 37.99 -26.08 -24.29
CA THR A 287 39.12 -26.82 -23.71
C THR A 287 38.99 -28.31 -24.04
N LEU A 288 40.10 -28.92 -24.46
CA LEU A 288 40.20 -30.36 -24.72
C LEU A 288 40.93 -31.04 -23.56
N SER A 289 40.37 -32.14 -23.05
CA SER A 289 40.98 -32.97 -22.01
C SER A 289 41.14 -34.41 -22.47
N LEU A 290 42.06 -35.14 -21.83
CA LEU A 290 42.30 -36.55 -22.12
C LEU A 290 41.81 -37.40 -20.94
N ALA A 291 40.79 -38.22 -21.20
CA ALA A 291 40.32 -39.21 -20.27
C ALA A 291 41.08 -40.53 -20.45
N ASN A 292 41.89 -40.89 -19.46
CA ASN A 292 42.57 -42.17 -19.42
C ASN A 292 41.58 -43.30 -19.15
N THR A 293 41.50 -44.29 -20.05
CA THR A 293 40.65 -45.48 -19.88
C THR A 293 41.32 -46.59 -19.06
N GLY A 294 42.63 -46.48 -18.79
CA GLY A 294 43.40 -47.43 -17.97
C GLY A 294 43.46 -47.07 -16.49
N ALA A 295 43.67 -48.07 -15.62
CA ALA A 295 43.56 -47.91 -14.16
C ALA A 295 44.82 -47.42 -13.42
N THR A 296 46.00 -47.40 -14.06
CA THR A 296 47.29 -47.34 -13.32
C THR A 296 48.25 -46.22 -13.71
N GLY A 297 47.89 -45.32 -14.62
CA GLY A 297 48.79 -44.28 -15.14
C GLY A 297 48.63 -42.90 -14.48
N ARG A 298 49.72 -42.14 -14.34
CA ARG A 298 49.71 -40.78 -13.76
C ARG A 298 50.62 -39.80 -14.53
N GLN A 299 50.20 -38.53 -14.55
CA GLN A 299 51.00 -37.35 -14.97
C GLN A 299 51.54 -37.40 -16.41
N VAL A 300 50.77 -37.96 -17.34
CA VAL A 300 51.04 -37.77 -18.77
C VAL A 300 50.67 -36.34 -19.21
N ASP A 301 51.46 -35.77 -20.11
CA ASP A 301 51.14 -34.52 -20.80
C ASP A 301 51.25 -34.72 -22.32
N ILE A 302 50.13 -34.52 -23.03
CA ILE A 302 50.01 -34.69 -24.48
C ILE A 302 49.29 -33.46 -25.02
N ALA A 303 49.96 -32.71 -25.90
CA ALA A 303 49.35 -31.62 -26.63
C ALA A 303 48.60 -32.15 -27.85
N LEU A 304 47.35 -31.73 -28.01
CA LEU A 304 46.53 -31.98 -29.20
C LEU A 304 46.54 -30.74 -30.09
N THR A 305 46.58 -30.94 -31.40
CA THR A 305 46.48 -29.86 -32.39
C THR A 305 45.34 -30.16 -33.33
N LEU A 306 44.41 -29.24 -33.51
CA LEU A 306 43.29 -29.36 -34.43
C LEU A 306 43.71 -29.13 -35.88
N ASN A 307 42.99 -29.73 -36.83
CA ASN A 307 43.13 -29.43 -38.25
C ASN A 307 42.88 -27.94 -38.52
N SER A 308 43.51 -27.41 -39.57
CA SER A 308 43.43 -25.97 -39.91
C SER A 308 42.05 -25.53 -40.39
N THR A 309 41.21 -26.45 -40.86
CA THR A 309 39.85 -26.18 -41.33
C THR A 309 38.87 -27.32 -41.04
N GLY A 310 37.58 -27.05 -41.10
CA GLY A 310 36.49 -28.01 -40.93
C GLY A 310 35.12 -27.45 -41.36
N PRO A 311 34.02 -28.17 -41.11
CA PRO A 311 32.65 -27.64 -41.21
C PRO A 311 32.39 -26.48 -40.23
N ILE A 312 31.38 -25.66 -40.50
CA ILE A 312 30.82 -24.70 -39.52
C ILE A 312 29.90 -25.47 -38.57
N VAL A 313 30.10 -25.33 -37.27
CA VAL A 313 29.32 -26.09 -36.25
C VAL A 313 28.60 -25.20 -35.25
N ILE A 314 29.04 -23.94 -35.10
CA ILE A 314 28.41 -22.94 -34.24
C ILE A 314 28.32 -21.65 -35.04
N ALA A 315 27.18 -20.98 -34.99
CA ALA A 315 26.93 -19.66 -35.53
C ALA A 315 26.29 -18.79 -34.44
N THR A 316 26.78 -17.59 -34.25
CA THR A 316 26.39 -16.68 -33.17
C THR A 316 26.06 -15.32 -33.75
N ILE A 317 24.99 -14.70 -33.25
CA ILE A 317 24.59 -13.35 -33.63
C ILE A 317 25.27 -12.37 -32.66
N GLU A 318 25.89 -11.32 -33.19
CA GLU A 318 26.45 -10.22 -32.40
C GLU A 318 25.54 -8.99 -32.47
N THR A 319 25.00 -8.70 -33.67
CA THR A 319 23.97 -7.68 -33.86
C THR A 319 22.87 -8.21 -34.77
N LEU A 320 21.61 -7.98 -34.38
CA LEU A 320 20.44 -8.53 -35.08
C LEU A 320 20.27 -7.92 -36.50
N GLY A 321 20.71 -6.68 -36.69
CA GLY A 321 20.34 -5.85 -37.85
C GLY A 321 18.84 -5.54 -37.89
N SER A 322 18.40 -4.69 -38.81
CA SER A 322 16.97 -4.32 -38.94
C SER A 322 16.61 -3.91 -40.37
N GLY A 323 15.31 -3.73 -40.63
CA GLY A 323 14.76 -3.34 -41.92
C GLY A 323 14.70 -4.45 -42.96
N TYR A 324 14.84 -5.72 -42.56
CA TYR A 324 14.72 -6.85 -43.48
C TYR A 324 13.25 -7.05 -43.88
N THR A 325 12.95 -6.80 -45.15
CA THR A 325 11.61 -6.99 -45.75
C THR A 325 11.43 -8.38 -46.36
N SER A 326 12.53 -9.12 -46.49
CA SER A 326 12.56 -10.54 -46.86
C SER A 326 13.81 -11.19 -46.25
N THR A 327 13.82 -12.52 -46.16
CA THR A 327 14.93 -13.27 -45.54
C THR A 327 16.25 -13.00 -46.27
N PRO A 328 17.28 -12.45 -45.60
CA PRO A 328 18.58 -12.21 -46.21
C PRO A 328 19.38 -13.50 -46.37
N THR A 329 20.45 -13.44 -47.17
CA THR A 329 21.44 -14.53 -47.28
C THR A 329 22.60 -14.27 -46.32
N ILE A 330 22.89 -15.24 -45.44
CA ILE A 330 24.04 -15.19 -44.53
C ILE A 330 25.29 -15.70 -45.24
N VAL A 331 26.36 -14.91 -45.18
CA VAL A 331 27.62 -15.13 -45.89
C VAL A 331 28.76 -15.30 -44.89
N PRO A 332 29.37 -16.50 -44.80
CA PRO A 332 30.60 -16.70 -44.03
C PRO A 332 31.80 -16.04 -44.70
N SER A 333 32.68 -15.41 -43.91
CA SER A 333 33.88 -14.72 -44.42
C SER A 333 35.02 -15.63 -44.92
N GLY A 334 34.94 -16.95 -44.69
CA GLY A 334 36.04 -17.89 -44.92
C GLY A 334 36.12 -18.45 -46.35
N THR A 335 37.25 -19.08 -46.69
CA THR A 335 37.50 -19.73 -48.00
C THR A 335 36.88 -21.12 -48.14
N GLY A 336 36.09 -21.57 -47.16
CA GLY A 336 35.37 -22.85 -47.23
C GLY A 336 34.26 -22.82 -48.28
N SER A 337 33.67 -23.99 -48.54
CA SER A 337 32.60 -24.12 -49.53
C SER A 337 31.39 -24.88 -49.01
N GLY A 338 30.22 -24.56 -49.57
CA GLY A 338 28.98 -25.29 -49.38
C GLY A 338 28.22 -25.01 -48.08
N ALA A 339 28.67 -24.09 -47.22
CA ALA A 339 27.91 -23.75 -46.04
C ALA A 339 26.62 -22.98 -46.39
N VAL A 340 25.52 -23.34 -45.75
CA VAL A 340 24.22 -22.67 -45.84
C VAL A 340 23.74 -22.43 -44.41
N ILE A 341 23.62 -21.15 -44.05
CA ILE A 341 23.08 -20.69 -42.77
C ILE A 341 21.81 -19.91 -43.10
N THR A 342 20.68 -20.38 -42.59
CA THR A 342 19.37 -19.79 -42.84
C THR A 342 18.99 -18.90 -41.66
N PRO A 343 18.79 -17.58 -41.86
CA PRO A 343 18.36 -16.70 -40.79
C PRO A 343 16.86 -16.80 -40.56
N GLY A 344 16.44 -16.73 -39.30
CA GLY A 344 15.05 -16.46 -38.92
C GLY A 344 14.85 -14.96 -38.69
N LEU A 345 13.77 -14.42 -39.25
CA LEU A 345 13.32 -13.05 -38.96
C LEU A 345 12.26 -13.08 -37.86
N GLY A 346 12.36 -12.17 -36.90
CA GLY A 346 11.47 -12.12 -35.76
C GLY A 346 11.71 -13.23 -34.74
N GLY A 347 11.34 -12.96 -33.50
CA GLY A 347 11.47 -13.89 -32.39
C GLY A 347 10.17 -13.99 -31.61
N PHE A 348 10.14 -14.91 -30.65
CA PHE A 348 9.06 -15.03 -29.70
C PHE A 348 9.64 -14.68 -28.33
N PHE A 349 9.10 -13.63 -27.71
CA PHE A 349 9.70 -12.99 -26.54
C PHE A 349 8.72 -12.95 -25.38
N ASN A 350 9.26 -13.09 -24.18
CA ASN A 350 8.51 -12.90 -22.96
C ASN A 350 8.27 -11.40 -22.71
N TRP A 351 7.22 -11.10 -21.97
CA TRP A 351 6.97 -9.74 -21.50
C TRP A 351 7.52 -9.55 -20.09
N LEU A 352 8.00 -8.35 -19.84
CA LEU A 352 8.42 -7.88 -18.52
C LEU A 352 7.61 -6.63 -18.15
N ILE A 353 7.46 -6.46 -16.84
CA ILE A 353 6.83 -5.30 -16.22
C ILE A 353 7.78 -4.81 -15.15
N GLU A 354 8.19 -3.55 -15.26
CA GLU A 354 9.16 -2.91 -14.35
C GLU A 354 8.53 -1.64 -13.77
N ASP A 355 8.47 -1.57 -12.44
CA ASP A 355 7.98 -0.40 -11.72
C ASP A 355 9.06 0.66 -11.56
N ARG A 356 8.63 1.93 -11.64
CA ARG A 356 9.48 3.10 -11.40
C ARG A 356 8.76 4.04 -10.43
N PRO A 357 8.68 3.68 -9.14
CA PRO A 357 7.81 4.33 -8.17
C PRO A 357 8.14 5.82 -7.96
N ASP A 358 9.40 6.24 -8.17
CA ASP A 358 9.85 7.62 -7.93
C ASP A 358 9.89 8.52 -9.18
N THR A 359 9.30 8.09 -10.29
CA THR A 359 9.49 8.76 -11.60
C THR A 359 8.26 9.45 -12.15
N ALA A 360 7.09 9.31 -11.51
CA ALA A 360 5.90 10.06 -11.90
C ALA A 360 6.15 11.54 -11.58
N ASP A 361 6.25 12.37 -12.63
CA ASP A 361 6.39 13.80 -12.45
C ASP A 361 5.02 14.47 -12.19
N SER A 362 5.05 15.68 -11.64
CA SER A 362 3.83 16.45 -11.33
C SER A 362 3.02 16.84 -12.59
N ALA A 363 3.60 16.69 -13.79
CA ALA A 363 2.89 16.94 -15.04
C ALA A 363 2.05 15.73 -15.46
N THR A 364 2.51 14.53 -15.11
CA THR A 364 1.83 13.26 -15.38
C THR A 364 0.84 12.92 -14.28
N CYS A 365 1.29 12.98 -13.02
CA CYS A 365 0.47 12.73 -11.83
C CYS A 365 0.61 13.91 -10.85
N GLY A 366 -0.40 14.77 -10.78
CA GLY A 366 -0.37 15.99 -9.96
C GLY A 366 -0.17 15.73 -8.46
N GLU A 367 -0.65 14.58 -7.99
CA GLU A 367 -0.62 14.14 -6.59
C GLU A 367 0.45 13.06 -6.33
N GLY A 368 1.36 12.86 -7.30
CA GLY A 368 2.31 11.76 -7.30
C GLY A 368 1.66 10.44 -7.73
N GLY A 369 2.45 9.36 -7.71
CA GLY A 369 2.03 8.05 -8.17
C GLY A 369 3.20 7.22 -8.69
N HIS A 370 2.89 6.19 -9.45
CA HIS A 370 3.87 5.25 -9.99
C HIS A 370 3.89 5.28 -11.51
N MET A 371 5.05 5.00 -12.10
CA MET A 371 5.19 4.75 -13.53
C MET A 371 5.52 3.28 -13.73
N ILE A 372 4.79 2.58 -14.59
CA ILE A 372 5.02 1.18 -14.89
C ILE A 372 5.43 1.04 -16.35
N ASP A 373 6.63 0.53 -16.60
CA ASP A 373 7.12 0.22 -17.94
C ASP A 373 6.81 -1.23 -18.30
N ILE A 374 6.33 -1.43 -19.51
CA ILE A 374 5.84 -2.72 -20.02
C ILE A 374 6.43 -2.93 -21.40
N GLY A 375 7.04 -4.09 -21.61
CA GLY A 375 7.75 -4.37 -22.85
C GLY A 375 8.11 -5.84 -23.04
N GLN A 376 8.64 -6.15 -24.22
CA GLN A 376 9.18 -7.47 -24.52
C GLN A 376 10.67 -7.51 -24.19
N ASP A 377 11.12 -8.55 -23.51
CA ASP A 377 12.55 -8.80 -23.25
C ASP A 377 13.20 -9.36 -24.52
N LEU A 378 13.76 -8.47 -25.35
CA LEU A 378 14.22 -8.80 -26.69
C LEU A 378 15.60 -9.46 -26.71
N ASN A 379 16.39 -9.23 -25.66
CA ASN A 379 17.73 -9.80 -25.50
C ASN A 379 17.77 -10.96 -24.47
N ASN A 380 16.66 -11.22 -23.78
CA ASN A 380 16.47 -12.24 -22.77
C ASN A 380 17.44 -12.10 -21.57
N ASP A 381 17.71 -10.86 -21.15
CA ASP A 381 18.55 -10.52 -19.99
C ASP A 381 17.77 -10.32 -18.69
N GLY A 382 16.43 -10.34 -18.76
CA GLY A 382 15.54 -10.21 -17.62
C GLY A 382 15.29 -8.77 -17.16
N ALA A 383 15.62 -7.75 -17.96
CA ALA A 383 15.34 -6.34 -17.68
C ALA A 383 14.75 -5.60 -18.90
N LEU A 384 14.07 -4.47 -18.67
CA LEU A 384 13.60 -3.63 -19.78
C LEU A 384 14.60 -2.50 -20.07
N SER A 385 15.29 -2.59 -21.21
CA SER A 385 16.01 -1.45 -21.75
C SER A 385 15.05 -0.42 -22.38
N PRO A 386 15.46 0.84 -22.56
CA PRO A 386 14.62 1.86 -23.19
C PRO A 386 14.11 1.52 -24.60
N THR A 387 14.77 0.61 -25.31
CA THR A 387 14.36 0.13 -26.64
C THR A 387 13.35 -1.02 -26.59
N GLU A 388 13.19 -1.64 -25.42
CA GLU A 388 12.27 -2.76 -25.18
C GLU A 388 10.91 -2.30 -24.62
N ILE A 389 10.88 -1.11 -24.00
CA ILE A 389 9.65 -0.49 -23.49
C ILE A 389 8.70 -0.18 -24.65
N GLN A 390 7.51 -0.77 -24.61
CA GLN A 390 6.45 -0.58 -25.60
C GLN A 390 5.33 0.31 -25.05
N GLN A 391 5.10 0.25 -23.74
CA GLN A 391 4.09 1.01 -23.04
C GLN A 391 4.66 1.49 -21.71
N THR A 392 4.29 2.72 -21.34
CA THR A 392 4.48 3.24 -19.99
C THR A 392 3.12 3.67 -19.46
N THR A 393 2.69 3.09 -18.36
CA THR A 393 1.39 3.34 -17.73
C THR A 393 1.59 4.16 -16.45
N PRO A 394 1.06 5.39 -16.37
CA PRO A 394 1.02 6.14 -15.13
C PRO A 394 -0.11 5.63 -14.23
N LEU A 395 0.20 5.33 -12.98
CA LEU A 395 -0.74 5.01 -11.91
C LEU A 395 -0.73 6.18 -10.92
N CYS A 396 -1.61 7.14 -11.13
CA CYS A 396 -1.62 8.39 -10.36
C CYS A 396 -2.44 8.25 -9.08
N HIS A 397 -1.94 8.83 -7.99
CA HIS A 397 -2.75 9.07 -6.81
C HIS A 397 -3.94 9.96 -7.14
N ASN A 398 -5.06 9.74 -6.47
CA ASN A 398 -6.16 10.68 -6.46
C ASN A 398 -5.81 11.90 -5.58
N PRO A 399 -6.50 13.03 -5.76
CA PRO A 399 -6.45 14.14 -4.81
C PRO A 399 -6.70 13.65 -3.39
N ASP A 400 -5.89 14.11 -2.45
CA ASP A 400 -6.07 13.89 -1.02
C ASP A 400 -7.33 14.62 -0.53
N ILE A 401 -8.48 14.00 -0.80
CA ILE A 401 -9.80 14.49 -0.45
C ILE A 401 -10.48 13.42 0.40
N GLU A 402 -10.56 13.70 1.69
CA GLU A 402 -11.34 12.93 2.64
C GLU A 402 -12.85 13.24 2.45
N TYR A 403 -13.48 12.50 1.54
CA TYR A 403 -14.91 12.68 1.25
C TYR A 403 -15.78 12.25 2.43
N TRP A 404 -15.36 11.26 3.23
CA TRP A 404 -16.07 10.77 4.40
C TRP A 404 -15.19 10.87 5.63
N SER A 405 -15.69 11.50 6.68
CA SER A 405 -14.99 11.60 7.96
C SER A 405 -15.94 11.49 9.15
N SER A 406 -15.38 11.10 10.29
CA SER A 406 -16.04 11.18 11.58
C SER A 406 -16.02 12.62 12.09
N VAL A 407 -17.17 13.15 12.49
CA VAL A 407 -17.31 14.55 12.90
C VAL A 407 -18.17 14.69 14.15
N LEU A 408 -17.79 15.67 14.97
CA LEU A 408 -18.65 16.23 16.01
C LEU A 408 -19.53 17.33 15.40
N PRO A 409 -20.86 17.20 15.37
CA PRO A 409 -21.73 18.20 14.75
C PRO A 409 -21.57 19.62 15.33
N GLU A 410 -21.11 19.70 16.58
CA GLU A 410 -20.82 20.94 17.29
C GLU A 410 -19.61 21.72 16.73
N THR A 411 -18.64 21.04 16.10
CA THR A 411 -17.40 21.68 15.58
C THR A 411 -17.58 22.30 14.20
N MET A 412 -18.62 21.92 13.46
CA MET A 412 -18.98 22.58 12.21
C MET A 412 -19.32 24.06 12.46
N ASN A 413 -19.15 24.94 11.47
CA ASN A 413 -19.56 26.34 11.58
C ASN A 413 -21.08 26.50 11.38
N GLY A 414 -21.60 27.73 11.36
CA GLY A 414 -23.01 28.02 11.05
C GLY A 414 -23.89 28.34 12.26
N THR A 415 -25.17 28.59 12.00
CA THR A 415 -26.15 28.95 13.03
C THR A 415 -27.01 27.76 13.40
N VAL A 416 -27.08 27.47 14.71
CA VAL A 416 -27.90 26.36 15.25
C VAL A 416 -29.28 26.87 15.66
N TYR A 417 -30.31 26.14 15.25
CA TYR A 417 -31.69 26.31 15.71
C TYR A 417 -32.34 24.94 15.87
N LEU A 418 -32.69 24.57 17.10
CA LEU A 418 -33.14 23.21 17.44
C LEU A 418 -32.08 22.18 16.99
N ASP A 419 -32.50 21.16 16.24
CA ASP A 419 -31.67 20.06 15.77
C ASP A 419 -31.00 20.36 14.42
N GLU A 420 -31.17 21.59 13.90
CA GLU A 420 -30.65 22.04 12.61
C GLU A 420 -29.47 22.99 12.77
N ARG A 421 -28.45 22.79 11.94
CA ARG A 421 -27.35 23.72 11.75
C ARG A 421 -27.35 24.22 10.32
N THR A 422 -27.55 25.53 10.15
CA THR A 422 -27.57 26.18 8.84
C THR A 422 -26.18 26.68 8.45
N LEU A 423 -25.69 26.19 7.31
CA LEU A 423 -24.47 26.56 6.62
C LEU A 423 -24.79 27.41 5.37
N PRO A 424 -23.81 28.13 4.78
CA PRO A 424 -24.04 28.88 3.53
C PRO A 424 -24.55 28.02 2.35
N HIS A 425 -24.27 26.72 2.36
CA HIS A 425 -24.57 25.78 1.28
C HIS A 425 -25.68 24.77 1.63
N GLY A 426 -26.23 24.80 2.84
CA GLY A 426 -27.34 23.92 3.21
C GLY A 426 -27.54 23.79 4.72
N VAL A 427 -28.23 22.73 5.11
CA VAL A 427 -28.62 22.44 6.49
C VAL A 427 -28.16 21.03 6.83
N VAL A 428 -27.43 20.92 7.94
CA VAL A 428 -26.83 19.69 8.48
C VAL A 428 -27.36 19.48 9.90
N PRO A 429 -27.21 18.28 10.49
CA PRO A 429 -27.60 18.05 11.88
C PRO A 429 -26.79 18.94 12.83
N ALA A 430 -27.45 19.46 13.88
CA ALA A 430 -26.79 20.20 14.95
C ALA A 430 -26.18 19.28 16.03
N SER A 431 -26.69 18.05 16.14
CA SER A 431 -26.24 17.00 17.07
C SER A 431 -26.43 15.61 16.47
N ALA A 432 -25.71 14.63 17.00
CA ALA A 432 -25.92 13.21 16.73
C ALA A 432 -27.31 12.75 17.24
N VAL A 433 -27.81 11.62 16.74
CA VAL A 433 -29.02 10.97 17.27
C VAL A 433 -28.68 10.27 18.58
N GLU A 434 -27.55 9.56 18.61
CA GLU A 434 -26.98 8.97 19.82
C GLU A 434 -25.49 9.31 19.93
N GLY A 435 -24.98 9.41 21.15
CA GLY A 435 -23.58 9.79 21.37
C GLY A 435 -23.27 11.22 20.90
N LYS A 436 -22.06 11.44 20.39
CA LYS A 436 -21.56 12.76 19.95
C LYS A 436 -21.02 12.79 18.52
N VAL A 437 -20.52 11.66 18.02
CA VAL A 437 -19.81 11.57 16.73
C VAL A 437 -20.74 10.96 15.70
N ILE A 438 -20.76 11.55 14.50
CA ILE A 438 -21.46 11.01 13.33
C ILE A 438 -20.46 10.84 12.18
N ALA A 439 -20.82 10.01 11.20
CA ALA A 439 -20.12 9.99 9.91
C ALA A 439 -20.77 11.04 8.99
N GLY A 440 -19.98 11.80 8.24
CA GLY A 440 -20.51 12.79 7.31
C GLY A 440 -19.65 12.96 6.06
N THR A 441 -20.30 13.34 4.96
CA THR A 441 -19.59 13.69 3.74
C THR A 441 -19.07 15.11 3.80
N MET A 442 -17.76 15.30 3.69
CA MET A 442 -17.06 16.60 3.76
C MET A 442 -17.62 17.56 4.83
N PRO A 443 -17.65 17.18 6.13
CA PRO A 443 -18.37 17.93 7.16
C PRO A 443 -17.98 19.42 7.22
N GLY A 444 -19.00 20.28 7.21
CA GLY A 444 -18.84 21.74 7.22
C GLY A 444 -18.50 22.36 5.85
N ASN A 445 -18.22 21.55 4.82
CA ASN A 445 -17.96 21.96 3.45
C ASN A 445 -19.05 21.42 2.51
N PRO A 446 -19.30 22.07 1.36
CA PRO A 446 -20.17 21.50 0.35
C PRO A 446 -19.46 20.36 -0.40
N VAL A 447 -20.20 19.30 -0.74
CA VAL A 447 -19.71 18.25 -1.63
C VAL A 447 -19.61 18.82 -3.06
N PRO A 448 -18.43 18.78 -3.72
CA PRO A 448 -18.26 19.26 -5.08
C PRO A 448 -19.17 18.57 -6.10
N ALA A 449 -19.35 19.20 -7.26
CA ALA A 449 -20.04 18.59 -8.39
C ALA A 449 -19.19 17.46 -9.01
N GLY A 450 -19.84 16.39 -9.47
CA GLY A 450 -19.17 15.27 -10.15
C GLY A 450 -18.45 14.31 -9.20
N VAL A 451 -18.84 14.27 -7.94
CA VAL A 451 -18.30 13.35 -6.93
C VAL A 451 -19.08 12.04 -6.97
N ASP A 452 -18.37 10.92 -6.90
CA ASP A 452 -18.91 9.59 -6.67
C ASP A 452 -18.09 8.95 -5.56
N THR A 453 -18.66 8.90 -4.35
CA THR A 453 -17.96 8.46 -3.14
C THR A 453 -18.75 7.43 -2.39
N SER A 454 -18.08 6.52 -1.70
CA SER A 454 -18.73 5.50 -0.87
C SER A 454 -18.03 5.35 0.48
N LEU A 455 -18.80 5.16 1.54
CA LEU A 455 -18.34 4.66 2.84
C LEU A 455 -18.68 3.18 2.94
N TYR A 456 -17.66 2.35 3.17
CA TYR A 456 -17.78 0.91 3.30
C TYR A 456 -17.84 0.52 4.77
N LEU A 457 -18.69 -0.46 5.07
CA LEU A 457 -18.71 -1.12 6.37
C LEU A 457 -17.73 -2.30 6.36
N PRO A 458 -17.23 -2.71 7.54
CA PRO A 458 -16.49 -3.96 7.63
C PRO A 458 -17.36 -5.15 7.18
N PRO A 459 -16.79 -6.21 6.62
CA PRO A 459 -17.51 -7.45 6.34
C PRO A 459 -18.17 -8.03 7.60
N LEU A 460 -19.47 -8.26 7.56
CA LEU A 460 -20.29 -8.77 8.64
C LEU A 460 -20.59 -10.25 8.43
N ASP A 461 -20.54 -11.06 9.48
CA ASP A 461 -20.86 -12.49 9.42
C ASP A 461 -22.36 -12.69 9.20
N VAL A 462 -22.72 -13.55 8.27
CA VAL A 462 -24.12 -13.93 8.02
C VAL A 462 -24.50 -15.08 8.98
N PRO A 463 -25.54 -14.91 9.82
CA PRO A 463 -25.97 -15.99 10.70
C PRO A 463 -26.59 -17.13 9.88
N VAL A 464 -26.48 -18.36 10.41
CA VAL A 464 -27.13 -19.53 9.80
C VAL A 464 -28.63 -19.30 9.66
N SER A 465 -29.26 -19.84 8.61
CA SER A 465 -30.64 -19.55 8.21
C SER A 465 -31.68 -19.69 9.35
N ASP A 466 -31.53 -20.68 10.23
CA ASP A 466 -32.43 -20.88 11.38
C ASP A 466 -32.38 -19.74 12.43
N LEU A 467 -31.35 -18.88 12.38
CA LEU A 467 -31.17 -17.72 13.26
C LEU A 467 -31.49 -16.38 12.58
N GLN A 468 -31.87 -16.37 11.30
CA GLN A 468 -32.20 -15.16 10.55
C GLN A 468 -33.61 -14.61 10.87
N VAL A 469 -33.96 -14.49 12.15
CA VAL A 469 -35.26 -13.97 12.60
C VAL A 469 -35.11 -12.53 13.05
N GLY A 470 -35.77 -11.61 12.34
CA GLY A 470 -35.58 -10.17 12.57
C GLY A 470 -34.24 -9.65 12.02
N TYR A 471 -33.67 -10.38 11.06
CA TYR A 471 -32.36 -10.13 10.51
C TYR A 471 -32.36 -8.88 9.63
N THR A 472 -31.80 -7.79 10.15
CA THR A 472 -32.01 -6.44 9.61
C THR A 472 -30.73 -5.60 9.64
N LEU A 473 -30.65 -4.67 8.70
CA LEU A 473 -29.75 -3.52 8.77
C LEU A 473 -30.61 -2.27 9.01
N SER A 474 -30.31 -1.52 10.05
CA SER A 474 -30.93 -0.22 10.33
C SER A 474 -29.89 0.87 10.50
N PHE A 475 -30.25 2.11 10.21
CA PHE A 475 -29.38 3.27 10.43
C PHE A 475 -30.22 4.54 10.53
N ASP A 476 -29.69 5.53 11.24
CA ASP A 476 -30.20 6.89 11.24
C ASP A 476 -29.38 7.73 10.25
N HIS A 477 -30.04 8.63 9.53
CA HIS A 477 -29.36 9.47 8.57
C HIS A 477 -29.97 10.86 8.41
N TRP A 478 -29.16 11.76 7.84
CA TRP A 478 -29.57 13.08 7.41
C TRP A 478 -28.94 13.38 6.05
N TYR A 479 -29.74 13.72 5.05
CA TYR A 479 -29.24 14.10 3.74
C TYR A 479 -29.76 15.47 3.28
N HIS A 480 -28.90 16.20 2.59
CA HIS A 480 -29.21 17.43 1.88
C HIS A 480 -28.31 17.48 0.64
N VAL A 481 -28.92 17.19 -0.51
CA VAL A 481 -28.26 17.04 -1.82
C VAL A 481 -29.00 17.89 -2.86
N ASP A 482 -28.39 18.21 -4.01
CA ASP A 482 -29.06 19.03 -5.02
C ASP A 482 -30.04 18.18 -5.85
N THR A 483 -31.34 18.37 -5.63
CA THR A 483 -32.37 17.66 -6.40
C THR A 483 -33.62 18.52 -6.57
N THR A 484 -34.48 18.14 -7.52
CA THR A 484 -35.78 18.79 -7.72
C THR A 484 -36.91 17.98 -7.10
N SER A 485 -38.11 18.56 -7.01
CA SER A 485 -39.29 17.84 -6.50
C SER A 485 -39.72 16.66 -7.38
N ALA A 486 -39.17 16.54 -8.59
CA ALA A 486 -39.39 15.42 -9.50
C ALA A 486 -38.23 14.41 -9.49
N GLY A 487 -37.24 14.59 -8.60
CA GLY A 487 -35.94 13.90 -8.68
C GLY A 487 -35.04 14.56 -9.72
N ASP A 488 -34.26 13.74 -10.42
CA ASP A 488 -33.34 14.15 -11.50
C ASP A 488 -32.22 15.08 -11.04
N GLY A 489 -31.46 14.64 -10.03
CA GLY A 489 -30.32 15.37 -9.49
C GLY A 489 -29.32 14.45 -8.79
N ASP A 490 -28.66 14.99 -7.77
CA ASP A 490 -27.78 14.29 -6.86
C ASP A 490 -28.56 13.26 -6.02
N GLY A 491 -27.86 12.31 -5.41
CA GLY A 491 -28.51 11.29 -4.58
C GLY A 491 -27.57 10.44 -3.78
N ALA A 492 -28.12 9.88 -2.70
CA ALA A 492 -27.46 8.95 -1.79
C ALA A 492 -28.22 7.61 -1.76
N TRP A 493 -27.53 6.47 -1.74
CA TRP A 493 -28.17 5.16 -1.67
C TRP A 493 -27.26 4.12 -1.00
N LEU A 494 -27.79 2.92 -0.84
CA LEU A 494 -27.09 1.80 -0.22
C LEU A 494 -26.90 0.68 -1.26
N GLU A 495 -25.76 0.01 -1.18
CA GLU A 495 -25.49 -1.22 -1.92
C GLU A 495 -24.93 -2.29 -0.98
N TYR A 496 -25.04 -3.56 -1.39
CA TYR A 496 -24.51 -4.70 -0.67
C TYR A 496 -23.79 -5.68 -1.59
N ARG A 497 -22.93 -6.52 -1.02
CA ARG A 497 -22.38 -7.71 -1.67
C ARG A 497 -22.27 -8.85 -0.67
N MET A 498 -22.28 -10.07 -1.17
CA MET A 498 -22.21 -11.28 -0.35
C MET A 498 -21.02 -12.15 -0.76
N MET A 499 -20.45 -12.87 0.19
CA MET A 499 -19.40 -13.85 -0.03
C MET A 499 -19.96 -15.25 0.11
N ASN A 500 -19.74 -16.09 -0.90
CA ASN A 500 -19.93 -17.55 -0.83
C ASN A 500 -18.69 -18.20 -1.46
N GLY A 501 -17.69 -18.47 -0.63
CA GLY A 501 -16.32 -18.80 -1.06
C GLY A 501 -15.52 -17.61 -1.64
N THR A 502 -16.11 -16.81 -2.51
CA THR A 502 -15.55 -15.55 -3.06
C THR A 502 -16.59 -14.43 -3.01
N TRP A 503 -16.16 -13.17 -2.95
CA TRP A 503 -17.06 -12.02 -3.05
C TRP A 503 -17.82 -12.00 -4.38
N GLY A 504 -19.15 -11.88 -4.30
CA GLY A 504 -20.00 -11.55 -5.43
C GLY A 504 -19.94 -10.05 -5.77
N PRO A 505 -20.59 -9.64 -6.88
CA PRO A 505 -20.65 -8.24 -7.26
C PRO A 505 -21.49 -7.40 -6.29
N TRP A 506 -21.23 -6.10 -6.24
CA TRP A 506 -22.11 -5.13 -5.58
C TRP A 506 -23.48 -5.08 -6.25
N SER A 507 -24.53 -4.99 -5.44
CA SER A 507 -25.92 -4.88 -5.86
C SER A 507 -26.63 -3.79 -5.06
N TYR A 508 -27.50 -3.05 -5.72
CA TYR A 508 -28.44 -2.12 -5.11
C TYR A 508 -29.40 -2.84 -4.14
N ILE A 509 -29.78 -2.14 -3.08
CA ILE A 509 -30.76 -2.59 -2.07
C ILE A 509 -31.69 -1.46 -1.69
N GLU A 510 -32.97 -1.79 -1.50
CA GLU A 510 -34.00 -0.80 -1.18
C GLU A 510 -34.42 -0.91 0.30
N PRO A 511 -34.50 0.21 1.04
CA PRO A 511 -35.09 0.24 2.37
C PRO A 511 -36.55 -0.21 2.37
N SER A 512 -37.06 -0.64 3.52
CA SER A 512 -38.46 -1.11 3.67
C SER A 512 -39.49 -0.03 3.29
N GLY A 513 -39.13 1.26 3.42
CA GLY A 513 -39.95 2.40 3.02
C GLY A 513 -39.77 2.84 1.56
N GLY A 514 -38.81 2.25 0.85
CA GLY A 514 -38.36 2.71 -0.46
C GLY A 514 -37.56 4.00 -0.41
N TYR A 515 -37.03 4.40 -1.55
CA TYR A 515 -36.36 5.69 -1.67
C TYR A 515 -37.33 6.83 -2.01
N PRO A 516 -37.11 8.04 -1.46
CA PRO A 516 -38.04 9.16 -1.61
C PRO A 516 -37.95 9.90 -2.95
N SER A 517 -36.89 9.67 -3.73
CA SER A 517 -36.61 10.38 -4.97
C SER A 517 -35.83 9.49 -5.97
N THR A 518 -35.44 10.05 -7.11
CA THR A 518 -34.64 9.37 -8.13
C THR A 518 -33.45 10.22 -8.58
N LEU A 519 -32.33 9.57 -8.84
CA LEU A 519 -31.11 10.15 -9.38
C LEU A 519 -31.34 10.70 -10.79
N SER A 520 -30.44 11.60 -11.23
CA SER A 520 -30.39 12.02 -12.62
C SER A 520 -30.10 10.87 -13.59
N SER A 521 -30.63 10.98 -14.81
CA SER A 521 -30.35 10.02 -15.89
C SER A 521 -28.88 10.00 -16.33
N ASP A 522 -28.12 11.05 -16.02
CA ASP A 522 -26.68 11.13 -16.26
C ASP A 522 -25.87 10.40 -15.18
N GLY A 523 -26.53 9.89 -14.13
CA GLY A 523 -25.92 9.12 -13.05
C GLY A 523 -25.49 7.71 -13.46
N PRO A 524 -24.70 7.03 -12.62
CA PRO A 524 -24.22 5.69 -12.88
C PRO A 524 -25.36 4.66 -12.94
N SER A 525 -25.19 3.65 -13.78
CA SER A 525 -26.02 2.45 -13.74
C SER A 525 -25.52 1.52 -12.64
N VAL A 526 -26.39 1.20 -11.69
CA VAL A 526 -26.05 0.34 -10.55
C VAL A 526 -26.62 -1.08 -10.76
N PRO A 527 -25.82 -2.15 -10.60
CA PRO A 527 -26.33 -3.51 -10.68
C PRO A 527 -27.45 -3.74 -9.65
N GLY A 528 -28.50 -4.46 -10.05
CA GLY A 528 -29.66 -4.73 -9.19
C GLY A 528 -30.67 -3.59 -9.06
N GLN A 529 -30.44 -2.43 -9.69
CA GLN A 529 -31.40 -1.32 -9.65
C GLN A 529 -32.73 -1.65 -10.36
N PRO A 530 -33.86 -1.07 -9.92
CA PRO A 530 -35.15 -1.15 -10.62
C PRO A 530 -35.11 -0.55 -12.03
N THR A 531 -36.10 -0.87 -12.87
CA THR A 531 -36.23 -0.25 -14.20
C THR A 531 -36.58 1.23 -14.10
N GLY A 532 -35.75 2.10 -14.69
CA GLY A 532 -35.94 3.55 -14.71
C GLY A 532 -34.72 4.29 -14.17
N ASN A 533 -34.92 5.53 -13.74
CA ASN A 533 -33.90 6.27 -13.01
C ASN A 533 -33.69 5.62 -11.63
N LEU A 534 -32.45 5.58 -11.16
CA LEU A 534 -32.07 4.95 -9.89
C LEU A 534 -32.83 5.62 -8.72
N PRO A 535 -33.60 4.89 -7.89
CA PRO A 535 -34.19 5.45 -6.69
C PRO A 535 -33.12 5.73 -5.63
N VAL A 536 -33.19 6.91 -4.99
CA VAL A 536 -32.16 7.41 -4.07
C VAL A 536 -32.76 8.31 -2.98
N PHE A 537 -32.03 8.47 -1.88
CA PHE A 537 -32.27 9.49 -0.88
C PHE A 537 -31.89 10.84 -1.46
N ALA A 538 -32.92 11.64 -1.74
CA ALA A 538 -32.77 13.03 -2.11
C ALA A 538 -34.06 13.78 -1.74
N SER A 539 -33.94 15.07 -1.43
CA SER A 539 -35.06 15.96 -1.14
C SER A 539 -34.73 17.36 -1.65
N PRO A 540 -35.71 18.13 -2.18
CA PRO A 540 -35.48 19.54 -2.51
C PRO A 540 -35.11 20.41 -1.31
N THR A 541 -35.35 19.90 -0.09
CA THR A 541 -34.90 20.45 1.18
C THR A 541 -33.91 19.49 1.85
N HIS A 542 -33.66 19.62 3.15
CA HIS A 542 -33.02 18.55 3.92
C HIS A 542 -34.07 17.53 4.40
N SER A 543 -33.61 16.34 4.79
CA SER A 543 -34.46 15.29 5.39
C SER A 543 -34.78 15.54 6.87
N GLY A 544 -33.85 16.15 7.61
CA GLY A 544 -33.83 15.95 9.06
C GLY A 544 -33.27 14.56 9.42
N TRP A 545 -33.20 14.24 10.71
CA TRP A 545 -32.88 12.87 11.13
C TRP A 545 -34.06 11.94 10.83
N THR A 546 -33.81 10.91 10.03
CA THR A 546 -34.75 9.84 9.71
C THR A 546 -34.10 8.48 9.93
N SER A 547 -34.90 7.46 10.23
CA SER A 547 -34.43 6.09 10.48
C SER A 547 -34.88 5.18 9.34
N GLU A 548 -33.96 4.37 8.85
CA GLU A 548 -34.20 3.40 7.78
C GLU A 548 -34.00 1.97 8.29
N ASN A 549 -34.76 1.04 7.73
CA ASN A 549 -34.67 -0.38 8.07
C ASN A 549 -34.76 -1.24 6.80
N ILE A 550 -33.89 -2.24 6.71
CA ILE A 550 -33.80 -3.16 5.58
C ILE A 550 -33.95 -4.58 6.10
N ASP A 551 -34.89 -5.33 5.52
CA ASP A 551 -35.08 -6.75 5.79
C ASP A 551 -34.12 -7.59 4.94
N LEU A 552 -33.05 -8.08 5.58
CA LEU A 552 -31.99 -8.82 4.91
C LEU A 552 -32.42 -10.24 4.54
N THR A 553 -33.50 -10.76 5.14
CA THR A 553 -34.05 -12.09 4.80
C THR A 553 -34.63 -12.15 3.38
N THR A 554 -34.88 -10.99 2.79
CA THR A 554 -35.40 -10.87 1.41
C THR A 554 -34.32 -10.99 0.35
N LEU A 555 -33.04 -10.99 0.74
CA LEU A 555 -31.92 -11.02 -0.19
C LEU A 555 -31.71 -12.42 -0.76
N SER A 556 -31.74 -12.53 -2.08
CA SER A 556 -31.54 -13.81 -2.77
C SER A 556 -30.14 -14.35 -2.51
N GLY A 557 -30.05 -15.54 -1.93
CA GLY A 557 -28.76 -16.21 -1.64
C GLY A 557 -28.17 -15.90 -0.26
N ILE A 558 -28.87 -15.13 0.58
CA ILE A 558 -28.42 -14.83 1.95
C ILE A 558 -28.25 -16.09 2.80
N ASP A 559 -29.07 -17.12 2.59
CA ASP A 559 -28.97 -18.41 3.29
C ASP A 559 -27.68 -19.19 3.00
N GLU A 560 -26.99 -18.86 1.90
CA GLU A 560 -25.78 -19.53 1.42
C GLU A 560 -24.53 -18.67 1.61
N ALA A 561 -24.67 -17.43 2.07
CA ALA A 561 -23.57 -16.49 2.23
C ALA A 561 -22.85 -16.70 3.57
N ASP A 562 -21.51 -16.61 3.54
CA ASP A 562 -20.67 -16.63 4.74
C ASP A 562 -20.58 -15.22 5.37
N LYS A 563 -20.48 -14.20 4.51
CA LYS A 563 -20.36 -12.79 4.89
C LYS A 563 -21.18 -11.89 3.98
N ILE A 564 -21.59 -10.74 4.51
CA ILE A 564 -22.22 -9.65 3.78
C ILE A 564 -21.47 -8.36 4.07
N GLN A 565 -21.42 -7.45 3.10
CA GLN A 565 -20.85 -6.13 3.27
C GLN A 565 -21.74 -5.09 2.63
N PHE A 566 -21.78 -3.89 3.21
CA PHE A 566 -22.57 -2.76 2.74
C PHE A 566 -21.69 -1.56 2.41
N ARG A 567 -22.16 -0.73 1.49
CA ARG A 567 -21.58 0.59 1.24
C ARG A 567 -22.65 1.66 1.09
N PHE A 568 -22.43 2.80 1.72
CA PHE A 568 -23.23 4.02 1.61
C PHE A 568 -22.62 4.88 0.52
N ARG A 569 -23.33 5.06 -0.60
CA ARG A 569 -22.81 5.76 -1.78
C ARG A 569 -23.51 7.09 -1.98
N LEU A 570 -22.73 8.14 -2.22
CA LEU A 570 -23.19 9.48 -2.58
C LEU A 570 -22.67 9.83 -3.97
N TRP A 571 -23.56 10.31 -4.83
CA TRP A 571 -23.19 10.85 -6.13
C TRP A 571 -23.75 12.26 -6.32
N THR A 572 -22.93 13.16 -6.85
CA THR A 572 -23.32 14.51 -7.25
C THR A 572 -23.17 14.71 -8.75
N HIS A 573 -24.14 15.42 -9.33
CA HIS A 573 -24.19 15.67 -10.75
C HIS A 573 -22.97 16.49 -11.21
N PRO A 574 -22.26 16.11 -12.30
CA PRO A 574 -21.08 16.84 -12.79
C PRO A 574 -21.33 18.31 -13.13
N SER A 575 -22.57 18.67 -13.47
CA SER A 575 -22.97 20.04 -13.76
C SER A 575 -23.71 20.74 -12.60
N SER A 576 -23.79 20.12 -11.42
CA SER A 576 -24.46 20.69 -10.24
C SER A 576 -23.91 22.10 -9.95
N GLN A 577 -24.83 23.06 -9.82
CA GLN A 577 -24.49 24.46 -9.51
C GLN A 577 -24.78 24.79 -8.05
N ASN A 578 -25.70 24.06 -7.39
CA ASN A 578 -26.04 24.27 -6.01
C ASN A 578 -25.37 23.18 -5.17
N LEU A 579 -24.11 23.38 -4.83
CA LEU A 579 -23.39 22.42 -3.99
C LEU A 579 -24.03 22.35 -2.60
N ARG A 580 -24.25 21.13 -2.10
CA ARG A 580 -24.94 20.87 -0.82
C ARG A 580 -24.05 20.11 0.16
N PRO A 581 -24.42 20.06 1.46
CA PRO A 581 -23.61 19.39 2.48
C PRO A 581 -23.51 17.86 2.34
N GLY A 582 -24.38 17.21 1.56
CA GLY A 582 -24.30 15.77 1.30
C GLY A 582 -25.06 14.93 2.32
N TRP A 583 -24.42 13.90 2.87
CA TRP A 583 -25.05 12.84 3.66
C TRP A 583 -24.32 12.60 5.00
N PHE A 584 -25.11 12.40 6.06
CA PHE A 584 -24.66 12.13 7.42
C PHE A 584 -25.35 10.87 7.95
N LEU A 585 -24.61 10.06 8.70
CA LEU A 585 -25.04 8.75 9.19
C LEU A 585 -24.75 8.61 10.69
N ASP A 586 -25.65 7.92 11.38
CA ASP A 586 -25.54 7.57 12.79
C ASP A 586 -26.24 6.24 13.06
N ASN A 587 -26.00 5.62 14.21
CA ASN A 587 -26.71 4.43 14.71
C ASN A 587 -26.86 3.26 13.71
N ILE A 588 -25.80 2.99 12.96
CA ILE A 588 -25.76 1.82 12.08
C ILE A 588 -25.81 0.55 12.94
N SER A 589 -26.88 -0.23 12.79
CA SER A 589 -27.12 -1.47 13.54
C SER A 589 -27.38 -2.62 12.60
N TYR A 590 -26.69 -3.73 12.83
CA TYR A 590 -26.86 -4.99 12.13
C TYR A 590 -27.22 -6.06 13.17
N GLN A 591 -28.38 -6.69 13.00
CA GLN A 591 -28.99 -7.57 14.00
C GLN A 591 -29.51 -8.84 13.36
#